data_AF-L1JF48-F1
#
_entry.id   AF-L1JF48-F1
#
_cell.length_a   1.000
_cell.length_b   1.000
_cell.length_c   1.000
_cell.angle_alpha   90.00
_cell.angle_beta   90.00
_cell.angle_gamma   90.00
#
_symmetry.space_group_name_H-M   'P 1'
#
loop_
_entity.id
_entity.type
_entity.pdbx_description
1 polymer ?
#
loop_
_entity_poly.entity_id
_entity_poly.type
_entity_poly.pdbx_seq_one_letter_code
_entity_poly.pdbx_strand_id
1 'polypeptide(L)'
;VLRLRGGRKGVSAKHTAKEISEKNKLANKNMGGGKAGLEDRLGGKAGHAKLICPLCMMQAPSLKNMEMHHESKHPKVPWDPNIYQNTHEIYGGTT
;
A
#
# COMPACT_ATOMS: atom_id res chain seq x y z
N VAL A 1 -13.83 -4.63 -55.05
CA VAL A 1 -12.37 -4.87 -55.24
C VAL A 1 -11.65 -4.71 -53.90
N LEU A 2 -11.05 -5.83 -53.43
CA LEU A 2 -10.00 -6.03 -52.42
C LEU A 2 -10.10 -5.40 -51.00
N ARG A 3 -10.47 -6.24 -50.03
CA ARG A 3 -10.21 -6.06 -48.59
C ARG A 3 -8.69 -6.19 -48.33
N LEU A 4 -8.02 -5.07 -48.06
CA LEU A 4 -6.62 -5.06 -47.61
C LEU A 4 -6.52 -5.42 -46.12
N ARG A 5 -6.73 -6.71 -45.79
CA ARG A 5 -6.12 -7.29 -44.59
C ARG A 5 -4.70 -7.73 -44.97
N GLY A 6 -3.75 -7.31 -44.13
CA GLY A 6 -2.31 -7.25 -44.41
C GLY A 6 -1.69 -8.51 -45.03
N GLY A 7 -0.89 -8.27 -46.06
CA GLY A 7 -0.06 -9.27 -46.73
C GLY A 7 1.21 -8.68 -47.35
N ARG A 8 1.67 -7.50 -46.90
CA ARG A 8 2.93 -6.89 -47.36
C ARG A 8 3.76 -6.46 -46.15
N LYS A 9 5.00 -6.95 -46.08
CA LYS A 9 6.02 -6.54 -45.10
C LYS A 9 6.23 -5.03 -45.25
N GLY A 10 5.68 -4.25 -44.32
CA GLY A 10 5.70 -2.78 -44.37
C GLY A 10 4.34 -2.07 -44.34
N VAL A 11 3.21 -2.79 -44.47
CA VAL A 11 1.91 -2.19 -44.12
C VAL A 11 1.81 -2.20 -42.60
N SER A 12 2.00 -1.03 -41.98
CA SER A 12 1.79 -0.85 -40.55
C SER A 12 0.38 -1.34 -40.20
N ALA A 13 0.28 -2.42 -39.42
CA ALA A 13 -0.99 -2.83 -38.85
C ALA A 13 -1.44 -1.68 -37.93
N LYS A 14 -2.34 -0.82 -38.43
CA LYS A 14 -2.89 0.26 -37.61
C LYS A 14 -3.71 -0.39 -36.50
N HIS A 15 -3.38 -0.05 -35.26
CA HIS A 15 -4.17 -0.48 -34.11
C HIS A 15 -5.63 -0.08 -34.31
N THR A 16 -6.53 -1.00 -34.02
CA THR A 16 -7.97 -0.73 -34.03
C THR A 16 -8.29 0.32 -32.97
N ALA A 17 -9.38 1.07 -33.16
CA ALA A 17 -9.81 2.07 -32.19
C ALA A 17 -10.00 1.49 -30.77
N LYS A 18 -10.42 0.22 -30.69
CA LYS A 18 -10.52 -0.51 -29.41
C LYS A 18 -9.16 -0.68 -28.75
N GLU A 19 -8.16 -1.19 -29.47
CA GLU A 19 -6.80 -1.36 -28.95
C GLU A 19 -6.16 -0.03 -28.52
N ILE A 20 -6.38 1.05 -29.27
CA ILE A 20 -5.89 2.39 -28.89
C ILE A 20 -6.57 2.86 -27.60
N SER A 21 -7.88 2.66 -27.48
CA SER A 21 -8.63 3.04 -26.27
C SER A 21 -8.21 2.21 -25.06
N GLU A 22 -7.93 0.92 -25.22
CA GLU A 22 -7.45 0.04 -24.17
C GLU A 22 -6.04 0.41 -23.74
N LYS A 23 -5.13 0.68 -24.69
CA LYS A 23 -3.78 1.19 -24.38
C LYS A 23 -3.82 2.52 -23.65
N ASN A 24 -4.64 3.46 -24.09
CA ASN A 24 -4.80 4.75 -23.43
C ASN A 24 -5.44 4.61 -22.04
N LYS A 25 -6.43 3.72 -21.89
CA LYS A 25 -7.00 3.40 -20.59
C LYS A 25 -5.95 2.77 -19.69
N LEU A 26 -5.18 1.79 -20.15
CA LEU A 26 -4.17 1.14 -19.32
C LEU A 26 -3.03 2.10 -18.93
N ALA A 27 -2.65 3.02 -19.82
CA ALA A 27 -1.64 4.04 -19.56
C ALA A 27 -2.10 5.11 -18.57
N ASN A 28 -3.40 5.48 -18.59
CA ASN A 28 -3.94 6.54 -17.73
C ASN A 28 -4.73 6.03 -16.51
N LYS A 29 -5.07 4.74 -16.48
CA LYS A 29 -5.79 4.12 -15.35
C LYS A 29 -4.78 3.86 -14.25
N ASN A 30 -4.95 4.56 -13.14
CA ASN A 30 -4.22 4.30 -11.92
C ASN A 30 -4.64 2.92 -11.37
N MET A 31 -3.79 1.91 -11.56
CA MET A 31 -4.00 0.52 -11.11
C MET A 31 -3.66 0.33 -9.61
N GLY A 32 -3.82 1.37 -8.79
CA GLY A 32 -3.36 1.37 -7.40
C GLY A 32 -1.86 1.65 -7.25
N GLY A 33 -1.14 1.93 -8.35
CA GLY A 33 0.25 2.37 -8.33
C GLY A 33 0.33 3.87 -8.56
N GLY A 34 0.79 4.63 -7.56
CA GLY A 34 0.86 6.08 -7.60
C GLY A 34 0.86 6.66 -6.19
N LYS A 35 0.21 7.82 -5.99
CA LYS A 35 0.05 8.43 -4.65
C LYS A 35 -0.68 7.49 -3.67
N ALA A 36 -1.80 6.91 -4.08
CA ALA A 36 -2.57 5.97 -3.25
C ALA A 36 -1.75 4.70 -2.89
N GLY A 37 -1.05 4.10 -3.86
CA GLY A 37 -0.16 2.96 -3.58
C GLY A 37 1.15 3.32 -2.89
N LEU A 38 1.53 4.60 -2.84
CA LEU A 38 2.65 5.09 -2.04
C LEU A 38 2.20 5.28 -0.59
N GLU A 39 1.02 5.85 -0.38
CA GLU A 39 0.39 5.93 0.95
C GLU A 39 0.23 4.53 1.54
N ASP A 40 -0.28 3.58 0.77
CA ASP A 40 -0.45 2.20 1.23
C ASP A 40 0.88 1.52 1.61
N ARG A 41 1.93 1.66 0.79
CA ARG A 41 3.29 1.18 1.10
C ARG A 41 3.98 1.88 2.28
N LEU A 42 3.51 3.07 2.64
CA LEU A 42 3.96 3.78 3.84
C LEU A 42 3.08 3.46 5.06
N GLY A 43 2.06 2.60 4.89
CA GLY A 43 1.12 2.21 5.93
C GLY A 43 0.03 3.25 6.22
N GLY A 44 -0.33 4.04 5.22
CA GLY A 44 -1.26 5.15 5.35
C GLY A 44 -0.76 6.20 6.35
N LYS A 45 -1.68 6.84 7.06
CA LYS A 45 -1.33 7.85 8.09
C LYS A 45 -0.83 7.22 9.40
N ALA A 46 -1.12 5.95 9.62
CA ALA A 46 -0.85 5.25 10.88
C ALA A 46 0.41 4.38 10.86
N GLY A 47 0.99 4.11 9.68
CA GLY A 47 2.06 3.13 9.47
C GLY A 47 1.52 1.69 9.42
N HIS A 48 2.35 0.73 9.03
CA HIS A 48 1.95 -0.69 8.96
C HIS A 48 1.74 -1.32 10.35
N ALA A 49 2.29 -0.72 11.41
CA ALA A 49 2.15 -1.21 12.77
C ALA A 49 1.01 -0.48 13.49
N LYS A 50 0.22 -1.25 14.25
CA LYS A 50 -0.99 -0.78 14.91
C LYS A 50 -0.71 -0.06 16.23
N LEU A 51 0.39 -0.41 16.90
CA LEU A 51 0.69 0.03 18.25
C LEU A 51 2.07 0.68 18.28
N ILE A 52 2.18 1.77 19.04
CA ILE A 52 3.45 2.45 19.30
C ILE A 52 3.73 2.44 20.81
N CYS A 53 4.96 2.08 21.19
CA CYS A 53 5.43 2.15 22.55
C CYS A 53 5.71 3.62 22.96
N PRO A 54 5.11 4.13 24.07
CA PRO A 54 5.30 5.52 24.48
C PRO A 54 6.70 5.81 25.04
N LEU A 55 7.45 4.77 25.44
CA LEU A 55 8.76 4.93 26.10
C LEU A 55 9.92 5.03 25.09
N CYS A 56 9.83 4.30 23.98
CA CYS A 56 10.92 4.23 22.99
C CYS A 56 10.47 4.33 21.54
N MET A 57 9.18 4.58 21.29
CA MET A 57 8.58 4.74 19.96
C MET A 57 8.73 3.51 19.05
N MET A 58 9.04 2.33 19.61
CA MET A 58 9.02 1.08 18.87
C MET A 58 7.58 0.74 18.45
N GLN A 59 7.41 0.37 17.18
CA GLN A 59 6.10 0.02 16.65
C GLN A 59 5.94 -1.49 16.57
N ALA A 60 4.78 -2.00 16.99
CA ALA A 60 4.46 -3.42 16.88
C ALA A 60 3.06 -3.67 16.28
N PRO A 61 2.88 -4.82 15.62
CA PRO A 61 1.63 -5.15 14.92
C PRO A 61 0.53 -5.65 15.86
N SER A 62 0.85 -6.07 17.09
CA SER A 62 -0.08 -6.69 18.03
C SER A 62 0.29 -6.41 19.49
N LEU A 63 -0.68 -6.51 20.40
CA LEU A 63 -0.46 -6.29 21.84
C LEU A 63 0.54 -7.30 22.43
N LYS A 64 0.48 -8.58 22.04
CA LYS A 64 1.43 -9.60 22.49
C LYS A 64 2.86 -9.28 22.10
N ASN A 65 3.07 -8.74 20.88
CA ASN A 65 4.39 -8.32 20.45
C ASN A 65 4.88 -7.11 21.26
N MET A 66 3.96 -6.22 21.69
CA MET A 66 4.33 -5.11 22.56
C MET A 66 4.64 -5.55 23.99
N GLU A 67 3.94 -6.55 24.51
CA GLU A 67 4.18 -7.12 25.83
C GLU A 67 5.59 -7.70 25.91
N MET A 68 5.96 -8.56 24.96
CA MET A 68 7.32 -9.13 24.86
C MET A 68 8.40 -8.05 24.72
N HIS A 69 8.11 -6.99 23.94
CA HIS A 69 9.01 -5.84 23.81
C HIS A 69 9.20 -5.12 25.14
N HIS A 70 8.11 -4.85 25.86
CA HIS A 70 8.14 -4.09 27.09
C HIS A 70 8.83 -4.84 28.22
N GLU A 71 8.57 -6.14 28.37
CA GLU A 71 9.28 -7.00 29.33
C GLU A 71 10.78 -7.01 29.06
N SER A 72 11.20 -7.01 27.79
CA SER A 72 12.60 -7.08 27.40
C SER A 72 13.33 -5.73 27.48
N LYS A 73 12.66 -4.61 27.20
CA LYS A 73 13.29 -3.28 27.05
C LYS A 73 12.95 -2.31 28.16
N HIS A 74 11.87 -2.54 28.88
CA HIS A 74 11.37 -1.67 29.95
C HIS A 74 11.07 -2.44 31.24
N PRO A 75 12.01 -3.24 31.77
CA PRO A 75 11.77 -4.10 32.94
C PRO A 75 11.48 -3.33 34.24
N LYS A 76 11.68 -2.01 34.23
CA LYS A 76 11.46 -1.11 35.38
C LYS A 76 10.06 -0.50 35.42
N VAL A 77 9.31 -0.56 34.32
CA VAL A 77 7.97 0.02 34.21
C VAL A 77 6.96 -1.13 34.22
N PRO A 78 5.83 -1.02 34.93
CA PRO A 78 4.77 -2.03 34.86
C PRO A 78 4.10 -2.01 33.49
N TRP A 79 3.79 -3.21 32.95
CA TRP A 79 3.03 -3.33 31.71
C TRP A 79 1.58 -2.92 31.95
N ASP A 80 1.13 -1.86 31.28
CA ASP A 80 -0.28 -1.48 31.23
C ASP A 80 -0.72 -1.39 29.76
N PRO A 81 -1.56 -2.33 29.29
CA PRO A 81 -2.00 -2.39 27.90
C PRO A 81 -2.81 -1.15 27.47
N ASN A 82 -3.35 -0.37 28.41
CA ASN A 82 -4.19 0.78 28.12
C ASN A 82 -3.40 2.06 27.76
N ILE A 83 -2.10 2.07 28.04
CA ILE A 83 -1.22 3.21 27.74
C ILE A 83 -0.79 3.18 26.25
N TYR A 84 -0.87 2.02 25.60
CA TYR A 84 -0.43 1.85 24.22
C TYR A 84 -1.49 2.34 23.24
N GLN A 85 -1.15 3.40 22.50
CA GLN A 85 -2.07 4.03 21.56
C GLN A 85 -2.16 3.20 20.28
N ASN A 86 -3.39 2.85 19.89
CA ASN A 86 -3.67 2.26 18.59
C ASN A 86 -3.68 3.36 17.51
N THR A 87 -2.60 3.46 16.76
CA THR A 87 -2.45 4.48 15.72
C THR A 87 -3.41 4.26 14.56
N HIS A 88 -3.85 3.02 14.32
CA HIS A 88 -4.80 2.71 13.24
C HIS A 88 -6.21 3.25 13.55
N GLU A 89 -6.62 3.24 14.81
CA GLU A 89 -7.90 3.81 15.25
C GLU A 89 -7.90 5.34 15.21
N ILE A 90 -6.77 5.97 15.56
CA ILE A 90 -6.65 7.43 15.64
C ILE A 90 -6.52 8.05 14.24
N TYR A 91 -5.68 7.47 13.38
CA TYR A 91 -5.30 8.11 12.11
C TYR A 91 -5.98 7.49 10.88
N GLY A 92 -6.71 6.39 11.05
CA GLY A 92 -7.31 5.63 9.95
C GLY A 92 -6.23 4.88 9.18
N GLY A 93 -5.85 3.70 9.68
CA GLY A 93 -4.92 2.82 8.99
C GLY A 93 -5.53 2.20 7.73
N THR A 94 -4.76 2.17 6.65
CA THR A 94 -5.03 1.26 5.52
C THR A 94 -4.10 0.07 5.69
N THR A 95 -4.65 -1.14 5.67
CA THR A 95 -3.91 -2.40 5.79
C THR A 95 -3.51 -2.94 4.44
#